data_AF-A0A0K0F7P7-F1
#
_entry.id   AF-A0A0K0F7P7-F1
#
_cell.length_a   1.000
_cell.length_b   1.000
_cell.length_c   1.000
_cell.angle_alpha   90.00
_cell.angle_beta   90.00
_cell.angle_gamma   90.00
#
_symmetry.space_group_name_H-M   'P 1'
#
loop_
_entity.id
_entity.type
_entity.pdbx_description
1 polymer ?
#
loop_
_entity_poly.entity_id
_entity_poly.type
_entity_poly.pdbx_seq_one_letter_code
_entity_poly.pdbx_strand_id
1 'polypeptide(L)'
;MAFNNTIHDLLINTTKSLYNIDTTNIPWLDKIFTNTSFGHRLLERLTFTNFRHSLYLISPYETTVDSIDKVPNYNIQVSTWWLMLIFIEFVILYFKKESDKFALNDSVTSICAGMLSQCFKFGGRAVAIFGYVFIWNNFRVLELPWDSPWTWILCLFTQDFMYYLGHRAVHEAGFFWGLHTIHHSSEYYNFSTALRQAAIQDAGLAFYDIIQAFFIPPPIFLVHRYFSEIFQFWMHTSLLGTLGPLGIIFNTPSHHRVHHGRNAYCIDKNYGGVFIIWDKMFNTFEAERLDDPPIYGLVTTEKSFNQLYLQFHTIFDILFKKGLMKDEKGNQLFPGLLNKIKAVLFPPGYFPGVDVYLFFHWFSMKNPSEGVPEIEKPVIIYNPIIPTWIKLYCLSHFILLLSIFLHFEYDREKLGYIDFSMKIAFFVVSMQSFGAFFDNKWYGNLIEIFRCVGVLIYYGIKVTDHIGFGPNRIFVLTLFSSSLLMWIGYTFEQFKNKKIRATSGDYEEKKGHGNVISKGKIFLDMEMNVNGIIGNKKNNEIVFEEDNKKEAQKADISMEEENEKKCQNIMTNEI
;
A
#
# COMPACT_ATOMS: atom_id res chain seq x y z
N MET A 1 18.61 -25.31 20.48
CA MET A 1 17.96 -26.61 20.20
C MET A 1 17.13 -27.11 21.38
N ALA A 2 17.62 -27.11 22.63
CA ALA A 2 16.87 -27.63 23.79
C ALA A 2 15.55 -26.87 24.13
N PHE A 3 15.46 -25.56 23.85
CA PHE A 3 14.24 -24.77 24.08
C PHE A 3 13.18 -24.91 22.97
N ASN A 4 13.59 -25.35 21.77
CA ASN A 4 12.69 -25.57 20.63
C ASN A 4 11.80 -26.80 20.87
N ASN A 5 12.36 -27.78 21.60
CA ASN A 5 11.63 -28.98 21.99
C ASN A 5 10.60 -28.66 23.08
N THR A 6 10.81 -27.69 23.96
CA THR A 6 9.90 -27.49 25.10
C THR A 6 8.53 -26.97 24.69
N ILE A 7 8.44 -26.03 23.73
CA ILE A 7 7.16 -25.52 23.23
C ILE A 7 6.55 -26.48 22.19
N HIS A 8 7.39 -27.10 21.35
CA HIS A 8 6.93 -28.09 20.39
C HIS A 8 6.39 -29.35 21.07
N ASP A 9 7.03 -29.80 22.15
CA ASP A 9 6.59 -30.90 23.01
C ASP A 9 5.42 -30.48 23.89
N LEU A 10 5.31 -29.22 24.33
CA LEU A 10 4.11 -28.72 25.01
C LEU A 10 2.90 -28.82 24.06
N LEU A 11 3.04 -28.35 22.81
CA LEU A 11 2.00 -28.42 21.80
C LEU A 11 1.68 -29.88 21.43
N ILE A 12 2.69 -30.72 21.17
CA ILE A 12 2.48 -32.15 20.85
C ILE A 12 1.86 -32.91 22.03
N ASN A 13 2.28 -32.67 23.28
CA ASN A 13 1.72 -33.37 24.44
C ASN A 13 0.29 -32.90 24.74
N THR A 14 -0.02 -31.62 24.53
CA THR A 14 -1.41 -31.12 24.57
C THR A 14 -2.24 -31.79 23.46
N THR A 15 -1.66 -31.96 22.27
CA THR A 15 -2.33 -32.60 21.12
C THR A 15 -2.52 -34.11 21.32
N LYS A 16 -1.53 -34.84 21.86
CA LYS A 16 -1.64 -36.27 22.18
C LYS A 16 -2.64 -36.53 23.32
N SER A 17 -2.76 -35.62 24.28
CA SER A 17 -3.81 -35.67 25.31
C SER A 17 -5.21 -35.51 24.71
N LEU A 18 -5.35 -34.79 23.60
CA LEU A 18 -6.63 -34.60 22.88
C LEU A 18 -7.01 -35.81 21.99
N TYR A 19 -6.05 -36.67 21.63
CA TYR A 19 -6.30 -37.83 20.75
C TYR A 19 -6.91 -39.05 21.46
N ASN A 20 -6.93 -39.08 22.80
CA ASN A 20 -7.51 -40.17 23.59
C ASN A 20 -8.90 -39.83 24.16
N ILE A 21 -9.56 -38.79 23.65
CA ILE A 21 -10.89 -38.39 24.10
C ILE A 21 -11.92 -38.86 23.06
N ASP A 22 -12.88 -39.62 23.56
CA ASP A 22 -14.10 -40.06 22.87
C ASP A 22 -14.69 -38.91 22.02
N THR A 23 -14.75 -39.13 20.70
CA THR A 23 -15.05 -38.11 19.66
C THR A 23 -16.44 -37.47 19.74
N THR A 24 -17.24 -37.85 20.74
CA THR A 24 -18.59 -37.32 20.98
C THR A 24 -18.60 -36.01 21.77
N ASN A 25 -17.51 -35.63 22.44
CA ASN A 25 -17.42 -34.43 23.29
C ASN A 25 -16.17 -33.57 23.03
N ILE A 26 -15.93 -33.18 21.77
CA ILE A 26 -14.88 -32.21 21.44
C ILE A 26 -15.39 -30.79 21.79
N PRO A 27 -14.72 -30.02 22.68
CA PRO A 27 -15.04 -28.63 22.98
C PRO A 27 -15.12 -27.78 21.70
N TRP A 28 -16.04 -26.81 21.64
CA TRP A 28 -16.24 -25.97 20.44
C TRP A 28 -14.95 -25.26 19.97
N LEU A 29 -14.04 -24.94 20.90
CA LEU A 29 -12.73 -24.37 20.61
C LEU A 29 -11.84 -25.33 19.81
N ASP A 30 -11.82 -26.62 20.14
CA ASP A 30 -10.99 -27.61 19.43
C ASP A 30 -11.53 -27.91 18.02
N LYS A 31 -12.83 -27.65 17.76
CA LYS A 31 -13.38 -27.65 16.39
C LYS A 31 -12.90 -26.46 15.56
N ILE A 32 -12.69 -25.30 16.18
CA ILE A 32 -12.11 -24.11 15.55
C ILE A 32 -10.62 -24.29 15.28
N PHE A 33 -9.93 -25.16 16.02
CA PHE A 33 -8.50 -25.45 15.88
C PHE A 33 -8.20 -26.87 15.38
N THR A 34 -9.11 -27.48 14.61
CA THR A 34 -8.80 -28.71 13.86
C THR A 34 -7.64 -28.46 12.88
N ASN A 35 -6.88 -29.52 12.52
CA ASN A 35 -5.73 -29.45 11.61
C ASN A 35 -6.07 -28.87 10.21
N THR A 36 -7.35 -28.65 9.89
CA THR A 36 -7.83 -28.05 8.63
C THR A 36 -8.39 -26.63 8.81
N SER A 37 -8.36 -26.09 10.03
CA SER A 37 -8.88 -24.76 10.35
C SER A 37 -7.92 -23.63 9.95
N PHE A 38 -8.49 -22.45 9.70
CA PHE A 38 -7.72 -21.24 9.43
C PHE A 38 -6.80 -20.86 10.60
N GLY A 39 -7.30 -21.00 11.85
CA GLY A 39 -6.53 -20.72 13.06
C GLY A 39 -5.31 -21.61 13.21
N HIS A 40 -5.44 -22.92 12.97
CA HIS A 40 -4.32 -23.86 12.99
C HIS A 40 -3.23 -23.47 11.98
N ARG A 41 -3.62 -23.20 10.73
CA ARG A 41 -2.67 -22.79 9.67
C ARG A 41 -1.93 -21.49 9.98
N LEU A 42 -2.56 -20.55 10.69
CA LEU A 42 -1.89 -19.34 11.15
C LEU A 42 -0.87 -19.67 12.24
N LEU A 43 -1.26 -20.46 13.24
CA LEU A 43 -0.41 -20.84 14.37
C LEU A 43 0.82 -21.66 13.93
N GLU A 44 0.67 -22.58 12.98
CA GLU A 44 1.78 -23.36 12.42
C GLU A 44 2.86 -22.50 11.75
N ARG A 45 2.52 -21.28 11.33
CA ARG A 45 3.48 -20.33 10.73
C ARG A 45 4.19 -19.48 11.78
N LEU A 46 3.69 -19.41 13.02
CA LEU A 46 4.28 -18.65 14.12
C LEU A 46 5.41 -19.41 14.84
N THR A 47 6.35 -19.94 14.06
CA THR A 47 7.55 -20.60 14.59
C THR A 47 8.70 -19.63 14.71
N PHE A 48 9.65 -19.92 15.60
CA PHE A 48 10.90 -19.16 15.71
C PHE A 48 11.73 -19.22 14.42
N THR A 49 11.68 -20.34 13.69
CA THR A 49 12.33 -20.49 12.38
C THR A 49 11.78 -19.47 11.38
N ASN A 50 10.46 -19.35 11.26
CA ASN A 50 9.84 -18.39 10.35
C ASN A 50 10.05 -16.94 10.82
N PHE A 51 10.12 -16.70 12.13
CA PHE A 51 10.48 -15.38 12.65
C PHE A 51 11.90 -15.00 12.24
N ARG A 52 12.86 -15.90 12.41
CA ARG A 52 14.25 -15.72 11.97
C ARG A 52 14.35 -15.51 10.46
N HIS A 53 13.55 -16.24 9.67
CA HIS A 53 13.43 -16.03 8.23
C HIS A 53 12.98 -14.60 7.90
N SER A 54 12.05 -14.03 8.68
CA SER A 54 11.62 -12.64 8.47
C SER A 54 12.75 -11.62 8.60
N LEU A 55 13.82 -11.95 9.33
CA LEU A 55 14.98 -11.09 9.58
C LEU A 55 16.17 -11.37 8.64
N TYR A 56 15.99 -12.20 7.60
CA TYR A 56 17.08 -12.66 6.71
C TYR A 56 18.21 -13.38 7.47
N LEU A 57 17.90 -13.97 8.63
CA LEU A 57 18.89 -14.68 9.43
C LEU A 57 18.95 -16.15 9.01
N ILE A 58 19.47 -16.44 7.82
CA ILE A 58 19.52 -17.79 7.24
C ILE A 58 20.95 -18.28 6.98
N SER A 59 21.10 -19.58 6.74
CA SER A 59 22.37 -20.21 6.37
C SER A 59 22.29 -20.96 5.03
N PRO A 60 23.43 -21.15 4.35
CA PRO A 60 23.47 -22.00 3.16
C PRO A 60 23.02 -23.44 3.47
N TYR A 61 23.28 -23.98 4.68
CA TYR A 61 22.95 -25.37 5.03
C TYR A 61 21.45 -25.69 5.06
N GLU A 62 20.58 -24.69 5.17
CA GLU A 62 19.14 -24.89 5.26
C GLU A 62 18.36 -24.39 4.04
N THR A 63 18.99 -23.54 3.21
CA THR A 63 18.32 -22.89 2.08
C THR A 63 18.94 -23.27 0.74
N THR A 64 20.08 -23.96 0.73
CA THR A 64 20.69 -24.42 -0.51
C THR A 64 19.99 -25.68 -1.01
N VAL A 65 19.41 -25.58 -2.20
CA VAL A 65 18.71 -26.66 -2.89
C VAL A 65 19.22 -26.77 -4.33
N ASP A 66 19.16 -27.96 -4.89
CA ASP A 66 19.66 -28.31 -6.23
C ASP A 66 18.79 -27.79 -7.37
N SER A 67 17.52 -27.48 -7.11
CA SER A 67 16.57 -27.05 -8.13
C SER A 67 15.60 -25.99 -7.64
N ILE A 68 15.11 -25.16 -8.56
CA ILE A 68 14.26 -24.00 -8.25
C ILE A 68 12.88 -24.40 -7.71
N ASP A 69 12.36 -25.55 -8.13
CA ASP A 69 11.10 -26.15 -7.69
C ASP A 69 11.13 -26.60 -6.23
N LYS A 70 12.32 -26.81 -5.66
CA LYS A 70 12.49 -27.12 -4.24
C LYS A 70 12.62 -25.89 -3.36
N VAL A 71 12.73 -24.68 -3.94
CA VAL A 71 12.78 -23.43 -3.17
C VAL A 71 11.39 -23.15 -2.59
N PRO A 72 11.22 -23.15 -1.26
CA PRO A 72 9.94 -22.87 -0.65
C PRO A 72 9.49 -21.42 -0.93
N ASN A 73 8.18 -21.20 -0.96
CA ASN A 73 7.65 -19.84 -0.96
C ASN A 73 7.78 -19.23 0.45
N TYR A 74 8.94 -18.62 0.73
CA TYR A 74 9.25 -18.04 2.04
C TYR A 74 8.28 -16.92 2.45
N ASN A 75 7.67 -16.20 1.50
CA ASN A 75 6.65 -15.19 1.81
C ASN A 75 5.44 -15.79 2.55
N ILE A 76 5.02 -17.01 2.18
CA ILE A 76 3.92 -17.70 2.87
C ILE A 76 4.32 -18.04 4.30
N GLN A 77 5.58 -18.47 4.53
CA GLN A 77 6.06 -18.86 5.85
C GLN A 77 6.07 -17.68 6.83
N VAL A 78 6.41 -16.47 6.37
CA VAL A 78 6.52 -15.27 7.23
C VAL A 78 5.23 -14.45 7.30
N SER A 79 4.26 -14.69 6.42
CA SER A 79 3.02 -13.89 6.32
C SER A 79 2.26 -13.72 7.65
N THR A 80 2.17 -14.74 8.50
CA THR A 80 1.51 -14.62 9.81
C THR A 80 2.31 -13.76 10.78
N TRP A 81 3.65 -13.82 10.75
CA TRP A 81 4.49 -12.94 11.55
C TRP A 81 4.30 -11.48 11.16
N TRP A 82 4.20 -11.16 9.87
CA TRP A 82 3.93 -9.79 9.43
C TRP A 82 2.59 -9.26 9.94
N LEU A 83 1.51 -10.06 9.85
CA LEU A 83 0.21 -9.67 10.40
C LEU A 83 0.26 -9.44 11.91
N MET A 84 0.98 -10.30 12.64
CA MET A 84 1.19 -10.14 14.08
C MET A 84 1.99 -8.88 14.40
N LEU A 85 3.05 -8.58 13.65
CA LEU A 85 3.90 -7.40 13.86
C LEU A 85 3.16 -6.10 13.57
N ILE A 86 2.32 -6.06 12.52
CA ILE A 86 1.42 -4.92 12.26
C ILE A 86 0.47 -4.71 13.45
N PHE A 87 -0.15 -5.78 13.95
CA PHE A 87 -1.04 -5.69 15.10
C PHE A 87 -0.31 -5.20 16.35
N ILE A 88 0.88 -5.74 16.64
CA ILE A 88 1.71 -5.33 17.77
C ILE A 88 2.10 -3.85 17.66
N GLU A 89 2.52 -3.38 16.48
CA GLU A 89 2.86 -1.97 16.26
C GLU A 89 1.65 -1.06 16.54
N PHE A 90 0.45 -1.40 16.05
CA PHE A 90 -0.75 -0.61 16.32
C PHE A 90 -1.11 -0.56 17.81
N VAL A 91 -0.94 -1.68 18.52
CA VAL A 91 -1.11 -1.72 19.99
C VAL A 91 -0.10 -0.82 20.69
N ILE A 92 1.17 -0.87 20.29
CA ILE A 92 2.23 -0.01 20.85
C ILE A 92 1.91 1.47 20.59
N LEU A 93 1.56 1.84 19.34
CA LEU A 93 1.22 3.21 18.97
C LEU A 93 0.01 3.73 19.76
N TYR A 94 -1.01 2.89 19.97
CA TYR A 94 -2.15 3.23 20.80
C TYR A 94 -1.73 3.55 22.25
N PHE A 95 -0.92 2.70 22.88
CA PHE A 95 -0.44 2.93 24.25
C PHE A 95 0.52 4.12 24.36
N LYS A 96 1.29 4.42 23.29
CA LYS A 96 2.13 5.62 23.20
C LYS A 96 1.34 6.90 22.93
N LYS A 97 0.03 6.83 22.70
CA LYS A 97 -0.82 7.96 22.28
C LYS A 97 -0.41 8.58 20.94
N GLU A 98 0.15 7.77 20.05
CA GLU A 98 0.54 8.11 18.67
C GLU A 98 -0.43 7.45 17.67
N SER A 99 -1.73 7.42 17.99
CA SER A 99 -2.76 6.77 17.17
C SER A 99 -3.03 7.49 15.85
N ASP A 100 -2.52 8.70 15.68
CA ASP A 100 -2.52 9.48 14.44
C ASP A 100 -1.55 8.91 13.39
N LYS A 101 -0.65 8.00 13.76
CA LYS A 101 0.31 7.35 12.84
C LYS A 101 -0.25 6.15 12.06
N PHE A 102 -1.52 5.81 12.25
CA PHE A 102 -2.19 4.80 11.43
C PHE A 102 -3.66 5.15 11.23
N ALA A 103 -4.23 4.65 10.13
CA ALA A 103 -5.66 4.71 9.88
C ALA A 103 -6.16 3.41 9.26
N LEU A 104 -7.40 3.03 9.59
CA LEU A 104 -7.99 1.77 9.15
C LEU A 104 -8.07 1.67 7.62
N ASN A 105 -8.55 2.73 6.97
CA ASN A 105 -8.64 2.85 5.52
C ASN A 105 -7.28 2.65 4.85
N ASP A 106 -6.26 3.38 5.30
CA ASP A 106 -4.93 3.26 4.70
C ASP A 106 -4.30 1.88 4.94
N SER A 107 -4.42 1.34 6.15
CA SER A 107 -3.88 0.01 6.50
C SER A 107 -4.55 -1.10 5.67
N VAL A 108 -5.87 -1.03 5.51
CA VAL A 108 -6.62 -1.98 4.67
C VAL A 108 -6.21 -1.85 3.21
N THR A 109 -6.10 -0.63 2.67
CA THR A 109 -5.63 -0.40 1.30
C THR A 109 -4.20 -0.92 1.10
N SER A 110 -3.31 -0.73 2.07
CA SER A 110 -1.93 -1.23 2.01
C SER A 110 -1.87 -2.76 1.98
N ILE A 111 -2.62 -3.44 2.85
CA ILE A 111 -2.69 -4.92 2.85
C ILE A 111 -3.36 -5.44 1.56
N CYS A 112 -4.41 -4.77 1.09
CA CYS A 112 -5.10 -5.13 -0.17
C CYS A 112 -4.19 -4.99 -1.39
N ALA A 113 -3.33 -3.97 -1.45
CA ALA A 113 -2.33 -3.84 -2.51
C ALA A 113 -1.36 -5.04 -2.51
N GLY A 114 -0.88 -5.47 -1.35
CA GLY A 114 -0.05 -6.65 -1.21
C GLY A 114 -0.75 -7.94 -1.65
N MET A 115 -2.02 -8.13 -1.22
CA MET A 115 -2.86 -9.25 -1.67
C MET A 115 -3.02 -9.26 -3.20
N LEU A 116 -3.25 -8.09 -3.80
CA LEU A 116 -3.36 -7.96 -5.24
C LEU A 116 -2.04 -8.32 -5.92
N SER A 117 -0.91 -7.84 -5.40
CA SER A 117 0.43 -8.21 -5.90
C SER A 117 0.66 -9.73 -5.88
N GLN A 118 0.26 -10.44 -4.82
CA GLN A 118 0.35 -11.91 -4.78
C GLN A 118 -0.52 -12.61 -5.84
N CYS A 119 -1.67 -12.03 -6.20
CA CYS A 119 -2.54 -12.54 -7.26
C CYS A 119 -1.87 -12.43 -8.64
N PHE A 120 -1.13 -11.34 -8.89
CA PHE A 120 -0.47 -11.03 -10.17
C PHE A 120 0.95 -11.61 -10.32
N LYS A 121 1.45 -12.37 -9.34
CA LYS A 121 2.77 -13.06 -9.41
C LYS A 121 2.94 -13.97 -10.63
N PHE A 122 1.85 -14.51 -11.20
CA PHE A 122 1.89 -15.30 -12.43
C PHE A 122 2.26 -14.49 -13.69
N GLY A 123 2.11 -13.16 -13.66
CA GLY A 123 2.53 -12.29 -14.75
C GLY A 123 4.00 -11.88 -14.58
N GLY A 124 4.28 -11.00 -13.63
CA GLY A 124 5.62 -10.40 -13.49
C GLY A 124 6.69 -11.37 -12.98
N ARG A 125 6.44 -12.02 -11.82
CA ARG A 125 7.43 -12.89 -11.16
C ARG A 125 7.71 -14.15 -11.96
N ALA A 126 6.68 -14.79 -12.52
CA ALA A 126 6.86 -15.97 -13.36
C ALA A 126 7.65 -15.64 -14.65
N VAL A 127 7.37 -14.50 -15.29
CA VAL A 127 8.16 -14.04 -16.46
C VAL A 127 9.61 -13.75 -16.06
N ALA A 128 9.84 -13.11 -14.91
CA ALA A 128 11.18 -12.85 -14.41
C ALA A 128 11.96 -14.15 -14.15
N ILE A 129 11.36 -15.10 -13.43
CA ILE A 129 11.97 -16.41 -13.13
C ILE A 129 12.21 -17.21 -14.41
N PHE A 130 11.23 -17.25 -15.33
CA PHE A 130 11.36 -17.94 -16.61
C PHE A 130 12.50 -17.32 -17.43
N GLY A 131 12.55 -15.99 -17.53
CA GLY A 131 13.62 -15.26 -18.20
C GLY A 131 14.99 -15.57 -17.58
N TYR A 132 15.07 -15.58 -16.26
CA TYR A 132 16.28 -15.93 -15.52
C TYR A 132 16.76 -17.35 -15.86
N VAL A 133 15.88 -18.35 -15.76
CA VAL A 133 16.20 -19.75 -16.07
C VAL A 133 16.57 -19.93 -17.54
N PHE A 134 15.89 -19.24 -18.45
CA PHE A 134 16.20 -19.26 -19.86
C PHE A 134 17.61 -18.73 -20.14
N ILE A 135 17.98 -17.59 -19.55
CA ILE A 135 19.34 -17.04 -19.68
C ILE A 135 20.37 -17.97 -19.05
N TRP A 136 20.11 -18.49 -17.85
CA TRP A 136 21.01 -19.44 -17.18
C TRP A 136 21.29 -20.68 -18.04
N ASN A 137 20.24 -21.28 -18.64
CA ASN A 137 20.38 -22.52 -19.40
C ASN A 137 21.08 -22.33 -20.75
N ASN A 138 20.91 -21.17 -21.40
CA ASN A 138 21.35 -20.95 -22.78
C ASN A 138 22.55 -20.01 -22.92
N PHE A 139 22.75 -19.09 -21.97
CA PHE A 139 23.68 -17.96 -22.11
C PHE A 139 24.57 -17.72 -20.89
N ARG A 140 24.53 -18.56 -19.84
CA ARG A 140 25.42 -18.41 -18.69
C ARG A 140 26.89 -18.38 -19.14
N VAL A 141 27.65 -17.44 -18.58
CA VAL A 141 29.08 -17.28 -18.86
C VAL A 141 29.91 -18.09 -17.87
N LEU A 142 29.45 -18.16 -16.62
CA LEU A 142 30.10 -18.90 -15.55
C LEU A 142 29.09 -19.81 -14.84
N GLU A 143 29.50 -21.04 -14.55
CA GLU A 143 28.71 -21.98 -13.77
C GLU A 143 29.28 -22.08 -12.36
N LEU A 144 28.82 -21.20 -11.46
CA LEU A 144 29.16 -21.31 -10.04
C LEU A 144 28.40 -22.49 -9.42
N PRO A 145 29.03 -23.27 -8.50
CA PRO A 145 28.37 -24.41 -7.88
C PRO A 145 27.16 -23.99 -7.06
N TRP A 146 26.03 -24.66 -7.25
CA TRP A 146 24.79 -24.38 -6.52
C TRP A 146 24.86 -24.79 -5.05
N ASP A 147 25.78 -25.68 -4.68
CA ASP A 147 25.99 -26.23 -3.35
C ASP A 147 27.12 -25.53 -2.57
N SER A 148 27.73 -24.49 -3.14
CA SER A 148 28.85 -23.77 -2.53
C SER A 148 28.37 -22.64 -1.61
N PRO A 149 28.77 -22.63 -0.32
CA PRO A 149 28.53 -21.51 0.58
C PRO A 149 29.07 -20.17 0.07
N TRP A 150 30.12 -20.19 -0.75
CA TRP A 150 30.70 -18.98 -1.34
C TRP A 150 29.84 -18.42 -2.47
N THR A 151 29.24 -19.28 -3.30
CA THR A 151 28.26 -18.85 -4.32
C THR A 151 27.03 -18.24 -3.63
N TRP A 152 26.60 -18.86 -2.53
CA TRP A 152 25.50 -18.36 -1.70
C TRP A 152 25.82 -16.97 -1.13
N ILE A 153 26.98 -16.80 -0.48
CA ILE A 153 27.40 -15.48 0.07
C ILE A 153 27.57 -14.45 -1.05
N LEU A 154 28.14 -14.82 -2.20
CA LEU A 154 28.24 -13.93 -3.35
C LEU A 154 26.85 -13.45 -3.78
N CYS A 155 25.89 -14.37 -3.89
CA CYS A 155 24.52 -14.06 -4.27
C CYS A 155 23.84 -13.10 -3.29
N LEU A 156 24.12 -13.18 -1.99
CA LEU A 156 23.61 -12.20 -1.01
C LEU A 156 23.96 -10.76 -1.43
N PHE A 157 25.23 -10.51 -1.76
CA PHE A 157 25.70 -9.17 -2.14
C PHE A 157 25.25 -8.78 -3.55
N THR A 158 25.33 -9.69 -4.53
CA THR A 158 24.93 -9.36 -5.90
C THR A 158 23.42 -9.15 -6.00
N GLN A 159 22.61 -9.91 -5.26
CA GLN A 159 21.16 -9.74 -5.26
C GLN A 159 20.77 -8.42 -4.63
N ASP A 160 21.40 -8.04 -3.52
CA ASP A 160 21.14 -6.74 -2.88
C ASP A 160 21.57 -5.57 -3.76
N PHE A 161 22.70 -5.71 -4.47
CA PHE A 161 23.15 -4.71 -5.44
C PHE A 161 22.22 -4.60 -6.65
N MET A 162 21.74 -5.71 -7.22
CA MET A 162 20.76 -5.66 -8.32
C MET A 162 19.42 -5.12 -7.86
N TYR A 163 19.01 -5.41 -6.62
CA TYR A 163 17.87 -4.76 -6.01
C TYR A 163 18.08 -3.25 -5.92
N TYR A 164 19.23 -2.77 -5.44
CA TYR A 164 19.56 -1.34 -5.41
C TYR A 164 19.44 -0.69 -6.80
N LEU A 165 20.03 -1.30 -7.84
CA LEU A 165 19.96 -0.77 -9.21
C LEU A 165 18.51 -0.73 -9.72
N GLY A 166 17.76 -1.81 -9.52
CA GLY A 166 16.37 -1.88 -9.93
C GLY A 166 15.48 -0.90 -9.17
N HIS A 167 15.67 -0.79 -7.87
CA HIS A 167 14.92 0.12 -7.01
C HIS A 167 15.18 1.59 -7.38
N ARG A 168 16.45 1.95 -7.59
CA ARG A 168 16.83 3.26 -8.10
C ARG A 168 16.20 3.56 -9.47
N ALA A 169 16.25 2.60 -10.39
CA ALA A 169 15.66 2.79 -11.71
C ALA A 169 14.14 2.94 -11.69
N VAL A 170 13.43 2.19 -10.83
CA VAL A 170 11.98 2.39 -10.69
C VAL A 170 11.63 3.71 -10.03
N HIS A 171 12.55 4.42 -9.38
CA HIS A 171 12.32 5.78 -8.92
C HIS A 171 12.69 6.84 -9.96
N GLU A 172 13.85 6.68 -10.59
CA GLU A 172 14.44 7.68 -11.46
C GLU A 172 14.00 7.56 -12.93
N ALA A 173 13.38 6.46 -13.37
CA ALA A 173 12.87 6.32 -14.74
C ALA A 173 11.34 6.46 -14.77
N GLY A 174 10.83 7.43 -15.55
CA GLY A 174 9.43 7.85 -15.53
C GLY A 174 8.42 6.71 -15.63
N PHE A 175 8.45 5.92 -16.70
CA PHE A 175 7.54 4.78 -16.86
C PHE A 175 7.61 3.78 -15.69
N PHE A 176 8.81 3.49 -15.20
CA PHE A 176 9.02 2.53 -14.13
C PHE A 176 8.54 3.06 -12.76
N TRP A 177 8.55 4.38 -12.55
CA TRP A 177 7.93 5.00 -11.38
C TRP A 177 6.48 4.59 -11.22
N GLY A 178 5.72 4.55 -12.31
CA GLY A 178 4.33 4.09 -12.26
C GLY A 178 4.16 2.63 -11.77
N LEU A 179 5.21 1.80 -11.83
CA LEU A 179 5.20 0.43 -11.30
C LEU A 179 5.53 0.36 -9.79
N HIS A 180 5.85 1.49 -9.17
CA HIS A 180 6.27 1.56 -7.77
C HIS A 180 5.54 2.65 -6.97
N THR A 181 4.93 3.65 -7.63
CA THR A 181 4.32 4.83 -7.00
C THR A 181 3.32 4.50 -5.88
N ILE A 182 2.50 3.45 -6.04
CA ILE A 182 1.52 3.06 -5.00
C ILE A 182 2.18 2.76 -3.65
N HIS A 183 3.41 2.24 -3.66
CA HIS A 183 4.18 1.95 -2.45
C HIS A 183 4.46 3.20 -1.62
N HIS A 184 4.76 4.29 -2.31
CA HIS A 184 5.01 5.61 -1.74
C HIS A 184 3.74 6.44 -1.54
N SER A 185 2.58 5.92 -1.92
CA SER A 185 1.34 6.70 -1.89
C SER A 185 0.68 6.78 -0.52
N SER A 186 1.14 6.03 0.48
CA SER A 186 0.58 6.12 1.83
C SER A 186 1.10 7.38 2.52
N GLU A 187 0.19 8.13 3.14
CA GLU A 187 0.51 9.25 4.01
C GLU A 187 0.85 8.81 5.45
N TYR A 188 0.80 7.49 5.73
CA TYR A 188 1.15 6.88 7.00
C TYR A 188 2.38 5.98 6.85
N TYR A 189 3.22 5.92 7.88
CA TYR A 189 4.43 5.09 7.86
C TYR A 189 4.48 4.12 9.05
N ASN A 190 4.13 2.87 8.74
CA ASN A 190 4.04 1.74 9.67
C ASN A 190 4.17 0.42 8.88
N PHE A 191 4.17 -0.73 9.55
CA PHE A 191 4.44 -2.03 8.93
C PHE A 191 3.42 -2.41 7.85
N SER A 192 2.21 -1.85 7.88
CA SER A 192 1.24 -2.09 6.80
C SER A 192 1.72 -1.49 5.47
N THR A 193 2.47 -0.38 5.50
CA THR A 193 3.05 0.28 4.32
C THR A 193 4.01 -0.65 3.56
N ALA A 194 4.71 -1.56 4.25
CA ALA A 194 5.54 -2.59 3.60
C ALA A 194 4.73 -3.47 2.64
N LEU A 195 3.46 -3.73 2.96
CA LEU A 195 2.58 -4.56 2.15
C LEU A 195 1.95 -3.80 0.99
N ARG A 196 2.15 -2.47 0.89
CA ARG A 196 1.60 -1.63 -0.17
C ARG A 196 2.34 -1.79 -1.50
N GLN A 197 2.45 -3.01 -2.00
CA GLN A 197 3.23 -3.34 -3.19
C GLN A 197 2.40 -3.15 -4.46
N ALA A 198 3.04 -2.72 -5.55
CA ALA A 198 2.35 -2.65 -6.83
C ALA A 198 2.08 -4.04 -7.39
N ALA A 199 0.98 -4.20 -8.10
CA ALA A 199 0.57 -5.49 -8.65
C ALA A 199 1.56 -6.03 -9.69
N ILE A 200 2.26 -5.13 -10.38
CA ILE A 200 3.19 -5.42 -11.49
C ILE A 200 4.62 -4.94 -11.21
N GLN A 201 4.95 -4.66 -9.95
CA GLN A 201 6.27 -4.15 -9.55
C GLN A 201 7.43 -5.05 -9.97
N ASP A 202 7.25 -6.38 -9.87
CA ASP A 202 8.28 -7.36 -10.23
C ASP A 202 8.72 -7.23 -11.71
N ALA A 203 7.86 -6.72 -12.60
CA ALA A 203 8.24 -6.47 -14.00
C ALA A 203 9.29 -5.35 -14.13
N GLY A 204 9.26 -4.36 -13.24
CA GLY A 204 10.25 -3.27 -13.20
C GLY A 204 11.63 -3.71 -12.71
N LEU A 205 11.67 -4.76 -11.88
CA LEU A 205 12.91 -5.31 -11.30
C LEU A 205 13.50 -6.48 -12.11
N ALA A 206 12.68 -7.15 -12.93
CA ALA A 206 13.05 -8.36 -13.65
C ALA A 206 14.33 -8.23 -14.48
N PHE A 207 14.53 -7.08 -15.13
CA PHE A 207 15.74 -6.85 -15.93
C PHE A 207 17.03 -6.97 -15.10
N TYR A 208 17.03 -6.41 -13.89
CA TYR A 208 18.19 -6.41 -13.00
C TYR A 208 18.43 -7.78 -12.38
N ASP A 209 17.36 -8.48 -12.02
CA ASP A 209 17.43 -9.87 -11.57
C ASP A 209 18.10 -10.75 -12.65
N ILE A 210 17.71 -10.61 -13.93
CA ILE A 210 18.23 -11.40 -15.06
C ILE A 210 19.74 -11.21 -15.29
N ILE A 211 20.31 -10.04 -14.95
CA ILE A 211 21.77 -9.81 -15.11
C ILE A 211 22.59 -10.83 -14.30
N GLN A 212 22.07 -11.33 -13.17
CA GLN A 212 22.76 -12.32 -12.36
C GLN A 212 22.70 -13.74 -12.95
N ALA A 213 21.74 -14.01 -13.86
CA ALA A 213 21.58 -15.31 -14.50
C ALA A 213 22.77 -15.71 -15.38
N PHE A 214 23.71 -14.80 -15.64
CA PHE A 214 24.95 -15.13 -16.33
C PHE A 214 25.97 -15.88 -15.46
N PHE A 215 25.80 -15.88 -14.12
CA PHE A 215 26.79 -16.45 -13.19
C PHE A 215 26.22 -17.03 -11.88
N ILE A 216 25.02 -16.64 -11.43
CA ILE A 216 24.38 -17.18 -10.22
C ILE A 216 23.36 -18.28 -10.56
N PRO A 217 23.45 -19.47 -9.94
CA PRO A 217 22.46 -20.53 -10.08
C PRO A 217 21.03 -20.09 -9.67
N PRO A 218 19.98 -20.44 -10.45
CA PRO A 218 18.59 -20.08 -10.18
C PRO A 218 18.07 -20.37 -8.75
N PRO A 219 18.36 -21.52 -8.10
CA PRO A 219 17.83 -21.77 -6.76
C PRO A 219 18.42 -20.80 -5.71
N ILE A 220 19.72 -20.51 -5.78
CA ILE A 220 20.37 -19.55 -4.86
C ILE A 220 19.80 -18.14 -5.10
N PHE A 221 19.69 -17.72 -6.37
CA PHE A 221 19.07 -16.44 -6.73
C PHE A 221 17.68 -16.29 -6.10
N LEU A 222 16.81 -17.29 -6.29
CA LEU A 222 15.44 -17.22 -5.82
C LEU A 222 15.36 -17.14 -4.29
N VAL A 223 16.22 -17.88 -3.57
CA VAL A 223 16.35 -17.77 -2.11
C VAL A 223 16.68 -16.32 -1.71
N HIS A 224 17.78 -15.76 -2.21
CA HIS A 224 18.20 -14.41 -1.81
C HIS A 224 17.21 -13.33 -2.28
N ARG A 225 16.52 -13.53 -3.40
CA ARG A 225 15.45 -12.64 -3.88
C ARG A 225 14.28 -12.60 -2.90
N TYR A 226 13.84 -13.76 -2.40
CA TYR A 226 12.79 -13.84 -1.37
C TYR A 226 13.23 -13.16 -0.09
N PHE A 227 14.42 -13.47 0.42
CA PHE A 227 14.84 -12.95 1.71
C PHE A 227 15.19 -11.46 1.68
N SER A 228 15.67 -10.94 0.55
CA SER A 228 15.82 -9.49 0.33
C SER A 228 14.47 -8.79 0.37
N GLU A 229 13.43 -9.32 -0.31
CA GLU A 229 12.05 -8.80 -0.24
C GLU A 229 11.51 -8.85 1.21
N ILE A 230 11.75 -9.97 1.91
CA ILE A 230 11.22 -10.20 3.24
C ILE A 230 11.86 -9.28 4.29
N PHE A 231 13.17 -9.05 4.22
CA PHE A 231 13.90 -8.19 5.15
C PHE A 231 13.35 -6.77 5.15
N GLN A 232 12.99 -6.26 3.98
CA GLN A 232 12.54 -4.87 3.80
C GLN A 232 11.26 -4.55 4.57
N PHE A 233 10.46 -5.55 4.95
CA PHE A 233 9.34 -5.37 5.87
C PHE A 233 9.76 -4.64 7.16
N TRP A 234 10.91 -5.03 7.74
CA TRP A 234 11.39 -4.48 9.01
C TRP A 234 11.78 -3.00 8.96
N MET A 235 11.98 -2.46 7.76
CA MET A 235 12.33 -1.06 7.57
C MET A 235 11.10 -0.14 7.65
N HIS A 236 9.90 -0.68 7.50
CA HIS A 236 8.65 0.08 7.48
C HIS A 236 8.06 0.24 8.87
N THR A 237 8.75 0.93 9.77
CA THR A 237 8.19 1.25 11.08
C THR A 237 8.62 2.63 11.54
N SER A 238 7.73 3.30 12.26
CA SER A 238 8.03 4.56 12.95
C SER A 238 8.48 4.36 14.40
N LEU A 239 8.53 3.11 14.88
CA LEU A 239 8.90 2.80 16.27
C LEU A 239 10.41 2.85 16.54
N LEU A 240 11.24 2.67 15.52
CA LEU A 240 12.69 2.54 15.64
C LEU A 240 13.42 3.77 15.08
N GLY A 241 14.40 4.28 15.83
CA GLY A 241 15.27 5.38 15.41
C GLY A 241 16.39 4.97 14.44
N THR A 242 17.55 5.62 14.52
CA THR A 242 18.68 5.46 13.59
C THR A 242 19.46 4.14 13.72
N LEU A 243 19.18 3.32 14.75
CA LEU A 243 19.90 2.08 15.09
C LEU A 243 21.43 2.21 15.25
N GLY A 244 21.96 3.43 15.33
CA GLY A 244 23.36 3.71 15.62
C GLY A 244 24.33 3.05 14.63
N PRO A 245 25.37 2.34 15.10
CA PRO A 245 26.38 1.72 14.23
C PRO A 245 25.84 0.74 13.18
N LEU A 246 24.68 0.13 13.41
CA LEU A 246 24.06 -0.77 12.43
C LEU A 246 23.71 -0.03 11.13
N GLY A 247 23.34 1.25 11.21
CA GLY A 247 23.08 2.12 10.05
C GLY A 247 24.34 2.48 9.25
N ILE A 248 25.52 2.02 9.65
CA ILE A 248 26.72 2.15 8.81
C ILE A 248 26.62 1.16 7.63
N ILE A 249 26.11 -0.04 7.88
CA ILE A 249 26.12 -1.16 6.92
C ILE A 249 24.71 -1.49 6.42
N PHE A 250 23.73 -1.56 7.32
CA PHE A 250 22.38 -1.99 7.00
C PHE A 250 21.48 -0.81 6.62
N ASN A 251 20.52 -1.06 5.73
CA ASN A 251 19.38 -0.18 5.59
C ASN A 251 18.54 -0.29 6.87
N THR A 252 18.13 0.86 7.42
CA THR A 252 17.47 0.96 8.72
C THR A 252 16.09 1.58 8.55
N PRO A 253 15.19 1.44 9.52
CA PRO A 253 13.90 2.14 9.48
C PRO A 253 14.02 3.66 9.30
N SER A 254 15.06 4.27 9.87
CA SER A 254 15.34 5.71 9.71
C SER A 254 15.73 6.10 8.30
N HIS A 255 16.62 5.33 7.66
CA HIS A 255 16.98 5.56 6.26
C HIS A 255 15.78 5.35 5.33
N HIS A 256 14.97 4.33 5.59
CA HIS A 256 13.80 4.01 4.76
C HIS A 256 12.65 5.02 4.96
N ARG A 257 12.52 5.64 6.14
CA ARG A 257 11.62 6.80 6.31
C ARG A 257 12.00 7.96 5.40
N VAL A 258 13.30 8.25 5.25
CA VAL A 258 13.77 9.28 4.30
C VAL A 258 13.42 8.86 2.88
N HIS A 259 13.63 7.60 2.51
CA HIS A 259 13.27 7.08 1.19
C HIS A 259 11.79 7.27 0.84
N HIS A 260 10.90 7.09 1.82
CA HIS A 260 9.45 7.32 1.69
C HIS A 260 9.00 8.77 1.88
N GLY A 261 9.92 9.67 2.25
CA GLY A 261 9.61 11.06 2.48
C GLY A 261 9.40 11.83 1.17
N ARG A 262 8.46 12.79 1.18
CA ARG A 262 8.25 13.72 0.07
C ARG A 262 8.87 15.10 0.27
N ASN A 263 9.57 15.30 1.40
CA ASN A 263 10.37 16.51 1.61
C ASN A 263 11.41 16.61 0.50
N ALA A 264 11.80 17.83 0.13
CA ALA A 264 12.75 18.04 -0.96
C ALA A 264 14.07 17.27 -0.77
N TYR A 265 14.57 17.15 0.46
CA TYR A 265 15.80 16.41 0.77
C TYR A 265 15.65 14.88 0.71
N CYS A 266 14.42 14.37 0.78
CA CYS A 266 14.08 12.94 0.75
C CYS A 266 14.01 12.37 -0.68
N ILE A 267 13.79 13.23 -1.68
CA ILE A 267 13.57 12.78 -3.06
C ILE A 267 14.80 12.10 -3.64
N ASP A 268 14.59 10.91 -4.20
CA ASP A 268 15.61 10.08 -4.84
C ASP A 268 16.81 9.73 -3.93
N LYS A 269 16.49 9.32 -2.70
CA LYS A 269 17.45 8.88 -1.68
C LYS A 269 17.20 7.46 -1.18
N ASN A 270 18.26 6.83 -0.68
CA ASN A 270 18.24 5.60 0.13
C ASN A 270 17.52 4.40 -0.54
N TYR A 271 18.01 3.94 -1.68
CA TYR A 271 17.41 2.84 -2.44
C TYR A 271 17.78 1.43 -1.96
N GLY A 272 18.73 1.28 -1.04
CA GLY A 272 19.23 -0.03 -0.58
C GLY A 272 18.12 -0.95 -0.06
N GLY A 273 18.23 -2.25 -0.31
CA GLY A 273 17.27 -3.24 0.21
C GLY A 273 17.64 -3.69 1.61
N VAL A 274 18.79 -4.35 1.72
CA VAL A 274 19.37 -4.86 2.98
C VAL A 274 20.54 -3.99 3.40
N PHE A 275 21.43 -3.63 2.48
CA PHE A 275 22.61 -2.83 2.77
C PHE A 275 22.46 -1.38 2.29
N ILE A 276 22.85 -0.43 3.12
CA ILE A 276 22.90 1.01 2.78
C ILE A 276 24.21 1.39 2.07
N ILE A 277 25.14 0.44 1.95
CA ILE A 277 26.47 0.67 1.40
C ILE A 277 26.42 1.17 -0.05
N TRP A 278 25.45 0.69 -0.83
CA TRP A 278 25.28 1.08 -2.24
C TRP A 278 24.90 2.55 -2.36
N ASP A 279 24.00 3.03 -1.51
CA ASP A 279 23.65 4.45 -1.46
C ASP A 279 24.83 5.35 -1.13
N LYS A 280 25.72 4.89 -0.26
CA LYS A 280 26.95 5.63 0.07
C LYS A 280 27.95 5.61 -1.09
N MET A 281 28.08 4.48 -1.78
CA MET A 281 28.96 4.34 -2.94
C MET A 281 28.52 5.18 -4.15
N PHE A 282 27.21 5.25 -4.39
CA PHE A 282 26.63 5.98 -5.54
C PHE A 282 26.05 7.34 -5.18
N ASN A 283 26.37 7.86 -3.98
CA ASN A 283 26.00 9.18 -3.50
C ASN A 283 24.48 9.47 -3.50
N THR A 284 23.68 8.45 -3.17
CA THR A 284 22.22 8.55 -2.98
C THR A 284 21.82 8.43 -1.50
N PHE A 285 22.80 8.34 -0.58
CA PHE A 285 22.53 8.30 0.85
C PHE A 285 22.09 9.68 1.39
N GLU A 286 21.10 9.67 2.27
CA GLU A 286 20.69 10.82 3.07
C GLU A 286 20.22 10.37 4.46
N ALA A 287 20.65 11.09 5.51
CA ALA A 287 20.24 10.79 6.87
C ALA A 287 18.91 11.47 7.22
N GLU A 288 18.13 10.86 8.10
CA GLU A 288 16.90 11.47 8.61
C GLU A 288 17.22 12.72 9.43
N ARG A 289 16.55 13.82 9.10
CA ARG A 289 16.75 15.13 9.75
C ARG A 289 15.70 15.32 10.84
N LEU A 290 16.13 15.70 12.05
CA LEU A 290 15.23 15.93 13.18
C LEU A 290 14.52 17.28 13.09
N ASP A 291 15.15 18.26 12.45
CA ASP A 291 14.64 19.60 12.20
C ASP A 291 13.66 19.67 11.02
N ASP A 292 13.74 18.72 10.09
CA ASP A 292 12.80 18.52 8.99
C ASP A 292 12.41 17.03 8.87
N PRO A 293 11.58 16.50 9.78
CA PRO A 293 11.23 15.09 9.78
C PRO A 293 10.48 14.69 8.50
N PRO A 294 10.65 13.45 8.00
CA PRO A 294 9.97 12.98 6.79
C PRO A 294 8.45 13.07 6.89
N ILE A 295 7.84 13.66 5.87
CA ILE A 295 6.41 13.70 5.62
C ILE A 295 6.13 12.73 4.47
N TYR A 296 5.09 11.91 4.60
CA TYR A 296 4.82 10.81 3.67
C TYR A 296 3.74 11.14 2.64
N GLY A 297 3.54 10.22 1.72
CA GLY A 297 2.68 10.35 0.54
C GLY A 297 3.45 10.83 -0.68
N LEU A 298 2.76 10.95 -1.81
CA LEU A 298 3.37 11.47 -3.03
C LEU A 298 3.56 13.00 -2.93
N VAL A 299 4.50 13.54 -3.71
CA VAL A 299 4.65 14.99 -3.91
C VAL A 299 3.33 15.62 -4.33
N THR A 300 2.62 14.98 -5.25
CA THR A 300 1.20 15.27 -5.56
C THR A 300 0.32 14.20 -4.90
N THR A 301 -0.21 14.49 -3.72
CA THR A 301 -1.02 13.53 -2.93
C THR A 301 -2.29 13.11 -3.64
N GLU A 302 -2.51 11.80 -3.71
CA GLU A 302 -3.73 11.21 -4.22
C GLU A 302 -4.79 11.11 -3.14
N LYS A 303 -5.96 11.69 -3.40
CA LYS A 303 -7.11 11.68 -2.47
C LYS A 303 -8.04 10.51 -2.78
N SER A 304 -7.52 9.28 -2.71
CA SER A 304 -8.31 8.07 -2.96
C SER A 304 -7.78 6.82 -2.26
N PHE A 305 -8.68 5.94 -1.86
CA PHE A 305 -8.42 4.55 -1.44
C PHE A 305 -8.81 3.53 -2.51
N ASN A 306 -9.14 3.97 -3.74
CA ASN A 306 -9.48 3.08 -4.84
C ASN A 306 -8.26 2.26 -5.27
N GLN A 307 -8.33 0.95 -5.01
CA GLN A 307 -7.19 0.05 -5.22
C GLN A 307 -6.71 -0.03 -6.67
N LEU A 308 -7.59 0.08 -7.68
CA LEU A 308 -7.18 -0.04 -9.09
C LEU A 308 -6.66 1.29 -9.62
N TYR A 309 -7.30 2.39 -9.25
CA TYR A 309 -6.82 3.73 -9.55
C TYR A 309 -5.39 3.92 -9.04
N LEU A 310 -5.14 3.62 -7.77
CA LEU A 310 -3.81 3.76 -7.16
C LEU A 310 -2.75 2.88 -7.83
N GLN A 311 -3.12 1.73 -8.41
CA GLN A 311 -2.18 0.85 -9.12
C GLN A 311 -1.76 1.38 -10.49
N PHE A 312 -2.60 2.17 -11.16
CA PHE A 312 -2.43 2.47 -12.59
C PHE A 312 -2.44 3.97 -12.95
N HIS A 313 -2.89 4.87 -12.07
CA HIS A 313 -3.03 6.29 -12.39
C HIS A 313 -1.71 6.93 -12.84
N THR A 314 -0.60 6.64 -12.15
CA THR A 314 0.71 7.22 -12.51
C THR A 314 1.23 6.70 -13.84
N ILE A 315 1.03 5.40 -14.15
CA ILE A 315 1.36 4.84 -15.46
C ILE A 315 0.57 5.56 -16.56
N PHE A 316 -0.73 5.75 -16.34
CA PHE A 316 -1.60 6.45 -17.29
C PHE A 316 -1.18 7.92 -17.49
N ASP A 317 -0.88 8.62 -16.40
CA ASP A 317 -0.48 10.02 -16.42
C ASP A 317 0.85 10.22 -17.14
N ILE A 318 1.84 9.36 -16.90
CA ILE A 318 3.15 9.44 -17.56
C ILE A 318 3.06 9.09 -19.04
N LEU A 319 2.33 8.02 -19.40
CA LEU A 319 2.21 7.58 -20.80
C LEU A 319 1.39 8.52 -21.67
N PHE A 320 0.28 9.04 -21.14
CA PHE A 320 -0.74 9.70 -21.97
C PHE A 320 -0.95 11.18 -21.67
N LYS A 321 -0.66 11.66 -20.44
CA LYS A 321 -0.94 13.06 -20.06
C LYS A 321 0.31 13.93 -20.05
N LYS A 322 1.42 13.47 -19.47
CA LYS A 322 2.61 14.30 -19.23
C LYS A 322 3.13 14.97 -20.51
N GLY A 323 3.27 14.21 -21.59
CA GLY A 323 3.72 14.73 -22.89
C GLY A 323 2.74 15.70 -23.57
N LEU A 324 1.52 15.86 -23.06
CA LEU A 324 0.49 16.77 -23.58
C LEU A 324 0.29 18.02 -22.71
N MET A 325 1.03 18.15 -21.60
CA MET A 325 0.92 19.30 -20.70
C MET A 325 1.22 20.62 -21.42
N LYS A 326 0.54 21.67 -20.97
CA LYS A 326 0.69 23.04 -21.47
C LYS A 326 1.00 24.00 -20.34
N ASP A 327 1.71 25.08 -20.67
CA ASP A 327 1.93 26.20 -19.75
C ASP A 327 0.69 27.10 -19.61
N GLU A 328 0.79 28.14 -18.77
CA GLU A 328 -0.27 29.13 -18.57
C GLU A 328 -0.69 29.89 -19.83
N LYS A 329 0.22 29.98 -20.81
CA LYS A 329 0.00 30.66 -22.08
C LYS A 329 -0.56 29.71 -23.15
N GLY A 330 -0.78 28.44 -22.81
CA GLY A 330 -1.30 27.41 -23.70
C GLY A 330 -0.25 26.76 -24.61
N ASN A 331 1.04 27.07 -24.43
CA ASN A 331 2.14 26.44 -25.17
C ASN A 331 2.39 25.03 -24.65
N GLN A 332 2.75 24.11 -25.52
CA GLN A 332 3.13 22.75 -25.10
C GLN A 332 4.43 22.77 -24.30
N LEU A 333 4.43 22.14 -23.13
CA LEU A 333 5.63 21.95 -22.33
C LEU A 333 6.61 20.97 -22.98
N PHE A 334 6.10 19.95 -23.70
CA PHE A 334 6.90 18.94 -24.40
C PHE A 334 6.65 19.00 -25.92
N PRO A 335 7.18 20.01 -26.62
CA PRO A 335 6.95 20.17 -28.05
C PRO A 335 7.70 19.08 -28.85
N GLY A 336 7.02 18.44 -29.79
CA GLY A 336 7.58 17.43 -30.69
C GLY A 336 7.64 16.00 -30.11
N LEU A 337 7.77 15.01 -30.99
CA LEU A 337 7.72 13.58 -30.63
C LEU A 337 8.83 13.17 -29.67
N LEU A 338 10.05 13.68 -29.86
CA LEU A 338 11.20 13.33 -29.02
C LEU A 338 10.99 13.78 -27.56
N ASN A 339 10.48 14.98 -27.33
CA ASN A 339 10.21 15.47 -25.97
C ASN A 339 9.06 14.71 -25.30
N LYS A 340 8.08 14.23 -26.08
CA LYS A 340 7.03 13.34 -25.56
C LYS A 340 7.58 11.97 -25.15
N ILE A 341 8.50 11.40 -25.93
CA ILE A 341 9.19 10.16 -25.54
C ILE A 341 10.03 10.39 -24.28
N LYS A 342 10.76 11.52 -24.20
CA LYS A 342 11.49 11.89 -22.99
C LYS A 342 10.56 12.03 -21.79
N ALA A 343 9.38 12.63 -21.93
CA ALA A 343 8.41 12.76 -20.84
C ALA A 343 8.04 11.40 -20.22
N VAL A 344 8.03 10.33 -21.03
CA VAL A 344 7.74 8.96 -20.59
C VAL A 344 8.96 8.28 -19.94
N LEU A 345 10.15 8.42 -20.53
CA LEU A 345 11.32 7.62 -20.14
C LEU A 345 12.23 8.31 -19.11
N PHE A 346 12.32 9.63 -19.15
CA PHE A 346 13.17 10.42 -18.26
C PHE A 346 12.52 10.51 -16.86
N PRO A 347 13.24 11.00 -15.84
CA PRO A 347 12.73 11.06 -14.48
C PRO A 347 11.31 11.65 -14.36
N PRO A 348 10.52 11.20 -13.36
CA PRO A 348 9.19 11.74 -13.14
C PRO A 348 9.17 13.27 -13.05
N GLY A 349 10.19 13.87 -12.43
CA GLY A 349 10.38 15.32 -12.32
C GLY A 349 10.96 16.03 -13.56
N TYR A 350 11.34 15.32 -14.63
CA TYR A 350 11.93 15.93 -15.82
C TYR A 350 10.95 16.82 -16.59
N PHE A 351 11.38 18.06 -16.84
CA PHE A 351 10.81 19.00 -17.80
C PHE A 351 11.93 19.52 -18.73
N PRO A 352 11.62 19.97 -19.97
CA PRO A 352 12.66 20.47 -20.87
C PRO A 352 13.42 21.65 -20.26
N GLY A 353 14.75 21.56 -20.25
CA GLY A 353 15.64 22.53 -19.60
C GLY A 353 16.22 22.05 -18.27
N VAL A 354 15.62 21.02 -17.66
CA VAL A 354 16.15 20.39 -16.44
C VAL A 354 17.33 19.48 -16.76
N ASP A 355 18.35 19.56 -15.94
CA ASP A 355 19.60 18.85 -16.09
C ASP A 355 19.48 17.38 -15.66
N VAL A 356 19.82 16.47 -16.58
CA VAL A 356 19.87 15.03 -16.34
C VAL A 356 21.22 14.45 -16.77
N TYR A 357 21.58 13.29 -16.24
CA TYR A 357 22.75 12.52 -16.66
C TYR A 357 22.39 11.05 -16.84
N LEU A 358 23.14 10.34 -17.69
CA LEU A 358 22.96 8.91 -17.89
C LEU A 358 23.60 8.16 -16.70
N PHE A 359 22.81 7.39 -15.98
CA PHE A 359 23.27 6.44 -14.97
C PHE A 359 22.94 5.02 -15.43
N PHE A 360 23.96 4.18 -15.58
CA PHE A 360 23.85 2.83 -16.13
C PHE A 360 23.15 2.83 -17.52
N HIS A 361 21.85 2.54 -17.58
CA HIS A 361 21.07 2.58 -18.82
C HIS A 361 19.82 3.49 -18.77
N TRP A 362 19.66 4.31 -17.74
CA TRP A 362 18.55 5.28 -17.62
C TRP A 362 19.07 6.68 -17.29
N PHE A 363 18.19 7.69 -17.36
CA PHE A 363 18.55 9.07 -17.02
C PHE A 363 18.11 9.41 -15.60
N SER A 364 18.95 10.13 -14.87
CA SER A 364 18.71 10.59 -13.51
C SER A 364 18.79 12.12 -13.44
N MET A 365 18.03 12.74 -12.54
CA MET A 365 18.11 14.19 -12.27
C MET A 365 19.45 14.53 -11.62
N LYS A 366 20.13 15.60 -12.04
CA LYS A 366 21.31 16.09 -11.29
C LYS A 366 20.92 16.65 -9.93
N ASN A 367 19.79 17.34 -9.86
CA ASN A 367 19.18 17.84 -8.63
C ASN A 367 17.76 17.26 -8.49
N PRO A 368 17.59 16.15 -7.74
CA PRO A 368 16.27 15.53 -7.58
C PRO A 368 15.24 16.40 -6.85
N SER A 369 15.71 17.36 -6.06
CA SER A 369 14.85 18.31 -5.34
C SER A 369 14.33 19.44 -6.22
N GLU A 370 14.82 19.56 -7.47
CA GLU A 370 14.42 20.63 -8.38
C GLU A 370 12.93 20.49 -8.77
N GLY A 371 12.16 21.56 -8.56
CA GLY A 371 10.73 21.57 -8.86
C GLY A 371 9.85 20.88 -7.82
N VAL A 372 10.42 20.38 -6.71
CA VAL A 372 9.64 19.85 -5.58
C VAL A 372 9.03 21.04 -4.82
N PRO A 373 7.70 21.14 -4.71
CA PRO A 373 7.05 22.23 -3.99
C PRO A 373 7.35 22.17 -2.49
N GLU A 374 7.42 23.33 -1.85
CA GLU A 374 7.46 23.41 -0.39
C GLU A 374 6.18 22.82 0.21
N ILE A 375 6.31 22.14 1.35
CA ILE A 375 5.18 21.50 2.00
C ILE A 375 4.41 22.54 2.81
N GLU A 376 3.16 22.78 2.42
CA GLU A 376 2.24 23.63 3.18
C GLU A 376 1.98 23.04 4.58
N LYS A 377 2.10 23.88 5.61
CA LYS A 377 1.83 23.52 7.01
C LYS A 377 0.54 24.22 7.48
N PRO A 378 -0.36 23.54 8.21
CA PRO A 378 -0.24 22.16 8.70
C PRO A 378 -0.44 21.11 7.60
N VAL A 379 0.25 19.97 7.73
CA VAL A 379 0.07 18.83 6.82
C VAL A 379 -1.29 18.19 7.08
N ILE A 380 -2.17 18.16 6.08
CA ILE A 380 -3.50 17.57 6.18
C ILE A 380 -3.49 16.22 5.46
N ILE A 381 -3.57 15.13 6.22
CA ILE A 381 -3.65 13.77 5.69
C ILE A 381 -5.06 13.50 5.16
N TYR A 382 -5.16 12.85 4.00
CA TYR A 382 -6.44 12.43 3.45
C TYR A 382 -7.04 11.26 4.24
N ASN A 383 -8.05 11.56 5.06
CA ASN A 383 -8.78 10.58 5.85
C ASN A 383 -10.27 10.96 5.98
N PRO A 384 -11.12 10.59 5.01
CA PRO A 384 -12.53 10.95 5.02
C PRO A 384 -13.26 10.46 6.28
N ILE A 385 -14.12 11.32 6.82
CA ILE A 385 -14.95 10.98 7.97
C ILE A 385 -16.11 10.09 7.50
N ILE A 386 -16.10 8.84 7.94
CA ILE A 386 -17.17 7.86 7.69
C ILE A 386 -17.77 7.36 9.01
N PRO A 387 -19.08 7.02 9.04
CA PRO A 387 -19.74 6.48 10.22
C PRO A 387 -19.04 5.22 10.76
N THR A 388 -19.00 5.08 12.10
CA THR A 388 -18.35 3.95 12.78
C THR A 388 -18.90 2.60 12.32
N TRP A 389 -20.20 2.48 12.05
CA TRP A 389 -20.79 1.22 11.57
C TRP A 389 -20.27 0.82 10.18
N ILE A 390 -19.97 1.77 9.28
CA ILE A 390 -19.33 1.49 7.98
C ILE A 390 -17.90 1.03 8.20
N LYS A 391 -17.16 1.64 9.13
CA LYS A 391 -15.80 1.19 9.50
C LYS A 391 -15.81 -0.25 10.01
N LEU A 392 -16.74 -0.56 10.91
CA LEU A 392 -16.89 -1.92 11.46
C LEU A 392 -17.32 -2.93 10.38
N TYR A 393 -18.21 -2.52 9.47
CA TYR A 393 -18.61 -3.33 8.33
C TYR A 393 -17.42 -3.65 7.42
N CYS A 394 -16.66 -2.62 7.00
CA CYS A 394 -15.48 -2.79 6.16
C CYS A 394 -14.41 -3.64 6.85
N LEU A 395 -14.15 -3.42 8.15
CA LEU A 395 -13.19 -4.21 8.92
C LEU A 395 -13.61 -5.69 8.99
N SER A 396 -14.89 -5.97 9.26
CA SER A 396 -15.40 -7.34 9.34
C SER A 396 -15.29 -8.07 8.00
N HIS A 397 -15.69 -7.40 6.91
CA HIS A 397 -15.57 -7.95 5.56
C HIS A 397 -14.12 -8.04 5.09
N PHE A 398 -13.23 -7.18 5.56
CA PHE A 398 -11.80 -7.26 5.31
C PHE A 398 -11.16 -8.47 6.00
N ILE A 399 -11.50 -8.74 7.27
CA ILE A 399 -11.04 -9.95 7.98
C ILE A 399 -11.49 -11.22 7.23
N LEU A 400 -12.73 -11.22 6.72
CA LEU A 400 -13.21 -12.31 5.88
C LEU A 400 -12.43 -12.41 4.56
N LEU A 401 -12.20 -11.27 3.88
CA LEU A 401 -11.42 -11.21 2.65
C LEU A 401 -10.02 -11.80 2.84
N LEU A 402 -9.33 -11.38 3.91
CA LEU A 402 -7.99 -11.84 4.27
C LEU A 402 -7.99 -13.35 4.56
N SER A 403 -9.01 -13.84 5.27
CA SER A 403 -9.16 -15.28 5.56
C SER A 403 -9.35 -16.11 4.29
N ILE A 404 -10.20 -15.64 3.37
CA ILE A 404 -10.43 -16.29 2.07
C ILE A 404 -9.16 -16.23 1.21
N PHE A 405 -8.44 -15.11 1.24
CA PHE A 405 -7.18 -14.94 0.51
C PHE A 405 -6.08 -15.87 0.99
N LEU A 406 -5.88 -16.00 2.30
CA LEU A 406 -4.87 -16.90 2.86
C LEU A 406 -5.19 -18.38 2.57
N HIS A 407 -6.47 -18.73 2.50
CA HIS A 407 -6.90 -20.05 2.03
C HIS A 407 -6.68 -20.23 0.52
N PHE A 408 -6.98 -19.20 -0.27
CA PHE A 408 -6.68 -19.18 -1.70
C PHE A 408 -5.19 -19.40 -1.97
N GLU A 409 -4.29 -18.71 -1.27
CA GLU A 409 -2.84 -18.88 -1.46
C GLU A 409 -2.38 -20.32 -1.19
N TYR A 410 -2.99 -21.00 -0.21
CA TYR A 410 -2.66 -22.40 0.10
C TYR A 410 -3.15 -23.38 -0.96
N ASP A 411 -4.33 -23.17 -1.51
CA ASP A 411 -4.97 -24.10 -2.45
C ASP A 411 -4.85 -23.69 -3.93
N ARG A 412 -4.22 -22.55 -4.24
CA ARG A 412 -4.25 -21.94 -5.59
C ARG A 412 -3.82 -22.90 -6.70
N GLU A 413 -2.82 -23.75 -6.43
CA GLU A 413 -2.29 -24.73 -7.40
C GLU A 413 -3.27 -25.88 -7.70
N LYS A 414 -4.28 -26.07 -6.84
CA LYS A 414 -5.30 -27.12 -6.96
C LYS A 414 -6.62 -26.60 -7.51
N LEU A 415 -6.76 -25.29 -7.71
CA LEU A 415 -7.99 -24.69 -8.21
C LEU A 415 -8.12 -24.86 -9.73
N GLY A 416 -9.33 -25.22 -10.18
CA GLY A 416 -9.67 -25.11 -11.60
C GLY A 416 -9.70 -23.64 -12.05
N TYR A 417 -9.50 -23.38 -13.35
CA TYR A 417 -9.41 -22.03 -13.91
C TYR A 417 -10.62 -21.13 -13.60
N ILE A 418 -11.83 -21.70 -13.57
CA ILE A 418 -13.06 -20.96 -13.25
C ILE A 418 -13.02 -20.50 -11.78
N ASP A 419 -12.76 -21.41 -10.84
CA ASP A 419 -12.72 -21.10 -9.40
C ASP A 419 -11.59 -20.11 -9.08
N PHE A 420 -10.44 -20.29 -9.73
CA PHE A 420 -9.32 -19.37 -9.65
C PHE A 420 -9.76 -17.96 -10.09
N SER A 421 -10.32 -17.83 -11.29
CA SER A 421 -10.72 -16.54 -11.87
C SER A 421 -11.83 -15.86 -11.06
N MET A 422 -12.82 -16.63 -10.59
CA MET A 422 -13.90 -16.10 -9.75
C MET A 422 -13.39 -15.60 -8.40
N LYS A 423 -12.41 -16.26 -7.79
CA LYS A 423 -11.78 -15.77 -6.55
C LYS A 423 -10.99 -14.48 -6.79
N ILE A 424 -10.23 -14.38 -7.89
CA ILE A 424 -9.55 -13.12 -8.26
C ILE A 424 -10.57 -11.99 -8.45
N ALA A 425 -11.65 -12.23 -9.19
CA ALA A 425 -12.72 -11.24 -9.37
C ALA A 425 -13.33 -10.82 -8.03
N PHE A 426 -13.61 -11.77 -7.14
CA PHE A 426 -14.10 -11.50 -5.78
C PHE A 426 -13.14 -10.61 -4.98
N PHE A 427 -11.83 -10.87 -5.05
CA PHE A 427 -10.83 -10.04 -4.37
C PHE A 427 -10.82 -8.62 -4.90
N VAL A 428 -10.73 -8.45 -6.23
CA VAL A 428 -10.72 -7.12 -6.86
C VAL A 428 -11.98 -6.33 -6.53
N VAL A 429 -13.18 -6.94 -6.69
CA VAL A 429 -14.45 -6.27 -6.40
C VAL A 429 -14.57 -5.91 -4.91
N SER A 430 -14.11 -6.76 -4.00
CA SER A 430 -14.09 -6.46 -2.55
C SER A 430 -13.20 -5.26 -2.25
N MET A 431 -12.00 -5.20 -2.82
CA MET A 431 -11.08 -4.08 -2.66
C MET A 431 -11.67 -2.77 -3.22
N GLN A 432 -12.37 -2.82 -4.36
CA GLN A 432 -13.08 -1.65 -4.90
C GLN A 432 -14.23 -1.19 -4.00
N SER A 433 -14.97 -2.13 -3.40
CA SER A 433 -16.03 -1.82 -2.42
C SER A 433 -15.46 -1.07 -1.21
N PHE A 434 -14.37 -1.58 -0.61
CA PHE A 434 -13.71 -0.93 0.52
C PHE A 434 -13.20 0.46 0.16
N GLY A 435 -12.50 0.60 -0.97
CA GLY A 435 -12.02 1.90 -1.43
C GLY A 435 -13.14 2.91 -1.61
N ALA A 436 -14.28 2.51 -2.19
CA ALA A 436 -15.44 3.38 -2.37
C ALA A 436 -16.07 3.81 -1.02
N PHE A 437 -16.14 2.92 -0.04
CA PHE A 437 -16.62 3.27 1.30
C PHE A 437 -15.65 4.19 2.04
N PHE A 438 -14.35 3.90 2.01
CA PHE A 438 -13.33 4.75 2.64
C PHE A 438 -13.22 6.13 1.99
N ASP A 439 -13.48 6.23 0.69
CA ASP A 439 -13.59 7.50 -0.04
C ASP A 439 -14.96 8.19 0.12
N ASN A 440 -15.86 7.63 0.93
CA ASN A 440 -17.22 8.12 1.15
C ASN A 440 -17.99 8.38 -0.17
N LYS A 441 -17.86 7.46 -1.15
CA LYS A 441 -18.47 7.58 -2.48
C LYS A 441 -19.88 7.00 -2.48
N TRP A 442 -20.80 7.72 -3.12
CA TRP A 442 -22.22 7.35 -3.19
C TRP A 442 -22.47 5.99 -3.88
N TYR A 443 -21.62 5.60 -4.83
CA TYR A 443 -21.74 4.35 -5.57
C TYR A 443 -21.16 3.14 -4.83
N GLY A 444 -20.54 3.33 -3.65
CA GLY A 444 -20.01 2.21 -2.85
C GLY A 444 -21.07 1.16 -2.54
N ASN A 445 -22.30 1.59 -2.22
CA ASN A 445 -23.43 0.69 -1.99
C ASN A 445 -23.75 -0.19 -3.20
N LEU A 446 -23.62 0.35 -4.42
CA LEU A 446 -23.94 -0.39 -5.65
C LEU A 446 -22.88 -1.47 -5.94
N ILE A 447 -21.61 -1.16 -5.72
CA ILE A 447 -20.51 -2.13 -5.81
C ILE A 447 -20.73 -3.25 -4.78
N GLU A 448 -21.14 -2.90 -3.56
CA GLU A 448 -21.37 -3.88 -2.50
C GLU A 448 -22.57 -4.80 -2.78
N ILE A 449 -23.67 -4.26 -3.30
CA ILE A 449 -24.82 -5.05 -3.79
C ILE A 449 -24.36 -6.02 -4.88
N PHE A 450 -23.64 -5.52 -5.89
CA PHE A 450 -23.11 -6.34 -6.98
C PHE A 450 -22.21 -7.46 -6.46
N ARG A 451 -21.31 -7.14 -5.52
CA ARG A 451 -20.44 -8.11 -4.86
C ARG A 451 -21.23 -9.19 -4.13
N CYS A 452 -22.24 -8.79 -3.35
CA CYS A 452 -23.08 -9.75 -2.63
C CYS A 452 -23.84 -10.68 -3.58
N VAL A 453 -24.46 -10.14 -4.64
CA VAL A 453 -25.15 -10.93 -5.65
C VAL A 453 -24.20 -11.93 -6.31
N GLY A 454 -23.00 -11.49 -6.70
CA GLY A 454 -21.98 -12.36 -7.30
C GLY A 454 -21.57 -13.52 -6.38
N VAL A 455 -21.37 -13.24 -5.09
CA VAL A 455 -21.04 -14.27 -4.08
C VAL A 455 -22.19 -15.26 -3.91
N LEU A 456 -23.43 -14.79 -3.83
CA LEU A 456 -24.60 -15.65 -3.68
C LEU A 456 -24.82 -16.56 -4.90
N ILE A 457 -24.62 -16.04 -6.12
CA ILE A 457 -24.68 -16.85 -7.34
C ILE A 457 -23.58 -17.92 -7.33
N TYR A 458 -22.33 -17.53 -7.05
CA TYR A 458 -21.21 -18.46 -7.02
C TYR A 458 -21.43 -19.59 -6.01
N TYR A 459 -21.82 -19.27 -4.77
CA TYR A 459 -22.07 -20.28 -3.75
C TYR A 459 -23.37 -21.05 -3.98
N GLY A 460 -24.39 -20.45 -4.62
CA GLY A 460 -25.61 -21.13 -5.03
C GLY A 460 -25.34 -22.26 -6.04
N ILE A 461 -24.45 -22.02 -7.00
CA ILE A 461 -23.95 -23.05 -7.92
C ILE A 461 -23.12 -24.09 -7.16
N LYS A 462 -22.21 -23.66 -6.28
CA LYS A 462 -21.37 -24.62 -5.54
C LYS A 462 -22.17 -25.55 -4.63
N VAL A 463 -23.28 -25.10 -4.05
CA VAL A 463 -24.15 -25.94 -3.23
C VAL A 463 -24.73 -27.13 -4.01
N THR A 464 -24.76 -27.11 -5.35
CA THR A 464 -25.23 -28.26 -6.14
C THR A 464 -24.15 -29.33 -6.35
N ASP A 465 -22.92 -29.11 -5.90
CA ASP A 465 -21.86 -30.12 -5.96
C ASP A 465 -21.97 -31.14 -4.79
N HIS A 466 -21.10 -32.15 -4.80
CA HIS A 466 -21.06 -33.22 -3.81
C HIS A 466 -20.79 -32.75 -2.37
N ILE A 467 -20.26 -31.55 -2.16
CA ILE A 467 -20.02 -30.96 -0.83
C ILE A 467 -21.31 -30.36 -0.26
N GLY A 468 -22.25 -29.94 -1.11
CA GLY A 468 -23.55 -29.46 -0.69
C GLY A 468 -23.49 -28.22 0.21
N PHE A 469 -24.32 -28.20 1.24
CA PHE A 469 -24.41 -27.12 2.25
C PHE A 469 -23.39 -27.27 3.38
N GLY A 470 -22.10 -27.30 3.06
CA GLY A 470 -21.04 -27.27 4.06
C GLY A 470 -21.17 -26.04 5.02
N PRO A 471 -20.78 -26.15 6.31
CA PRO A 471 -20.95 -25.07 7.28
C PRO A 471 -20.34 -23.72 6.86
N ASN A 472 -19.18 -23.75 6.21
CA ASN A 472 -18.52 -22.56 5.66
C ASN A 472 -19.33 -21.91 4.53
N ARG A 473 -20.02 -22.69 3.69
CA ARG A 473 -20.88 -22.19 2.61
C ARG A 473 -22.15 -21.56 3.17
N ILE A 474 -22.78 -22.20 4.15
CA ILE A 474 -23.95 -21.65 4.86
C ILE A 474 -23.58 -20.31 5.51
N PHE A 475 -22.42 -20.25 6.17
CA PHE A 475 -21.92 -19.02 6.78
C PHE A 475 -21.78 -17.89 5.76
N VAL A 476 -21.08 -18.14 4.64
CA VAL A 476 -20.89 -17.14 3.58
C VAL A 476 -22.24 -16.73 2.96
N LEU A 477 -23.10 -17.67 2.61
CA LEU A 477 -24.43 -17.39 2.05
C LEU A 477 -25.27 -16.52 3.01
N THR A 478 -25.29 -16.85 4.30
CA THR A 478 -26.04 -16.09 5.31
C THR A 478 -25.51 -14.66 5.47
N LEU A 479 -24.18 -14.52 5.58
CA LEU A 479 -23.53 -13.21 5.77
C LEU A 479 -23.76 -12.28 4.56
N PHE A 480 -23.58 -12.80 3.34
CA PHE A 480 -23.76 -12.00 2.13
C PHE A 480 -25.23 -11.76 1.78
N SER A 481 -26.15 -12.65 2.16
CA SER A 481 -27.60 -12.39 2.05
C SER A 481 -28.02 -11.27 3.00
N SER A 482 -27.53 -11.29 4.23
CA SER A 482 -27.79 -10.25 5.23
C SER A 482 -27.21 -8.90 4.78
N SER A 483 -25.98 -8.90 4.27
CA SER A 483 -25.34 -7.72 3.68
C SER A 483 -26.13 -7.17 2.49
N LEU A 484 -26.58 -8.04 1.58
CA LEU A 484 -27.36 -7.65 0.41
C LEU A 484 -28.65 -6.93 0.82
N LEU A 485 -29.42 -7.53 1.72
CA LEU A 485 -30.68 -6.94 2.20
C LEU A 485 -30.43 -5.58 2.89
N MET A 486 -29.39 -5.50 3.72
CA MET A 486 -28.99 -4.26 4.39
C MET A 486 -28.66 -3.16 3.38
N TRP A 487 -27.81 -3.43 2.38
CA TRP A 487 -27.37 -2.42 1.42
C TRP A 487 -28.45 -2.03 0.41
N ILE A 488 -29.34 -2.96 0.03
CA ILE A 488 -30.53 -2.63 -0.75
C ILE A 488 -31.41 -1.65 0.04
N GLY A 489 -31.73 -1.98 1.30
CA GLY A 489 -32.54 -1.12 2.18
C GLY A 489 -31.91 0.26 2.38
N TYR A 490 -30.61 0.31 2.72
CA TYR A 490 -29.87 1.56 2.89
C TYR A 490 -29.83 2.41 1.61
N THR A 491 -29.67 1.78 0.45
CA THR A 491 -29.68 2.49 -0.84
C THR A 491 -31.05 3.10 -1.13
N PHE A 492 -32.14 2.37 -0.88
CA PHE A 492 -33.50 2.91 -1.00
C PHE A 492 -33.75 4.10 -0.07
N GLU A 493 -33.27 4.02 1.18
CA GLU A 493 -33.39 5.11 2.15
C GLU A 493 -32.64 6.37 1.68
N GLN A 494 -31.41 6.21 1.18
CA GLN A 494 -30.62 7.32 0.63
C GLN A 494 -31.31 7.99 -0.57
N PHE A 495 -31.88 7.21 -1.48
CA PHE A 495 -32.66 7.75 -2.60
C PHE A 495 -33.92 8.48 -2.13
N LYS A 496 -34.64 7.93 -1.15
CA LYS A 496 -35.82 8.56 -0.56
C LYS A 496 -35.47 9.89 0.09
N ASN A 497 -34.42 9.94 0.92
CA ASN A 497 -33.98 11.15 1.60
C ASN A 497 -33.49 12.23 0.63
N LYS A 498 -32.79 11.84 -0.45
CA LYS A 498 -32.40 12.78 -1.51
C LYS A 498 -33.61 13.36 -2.26
N LYS A 499 -34.63 12.54 -2.52
CA LYS A 499 -35.89 12.99 -3.13
C LYS A 499 -36.64 13.96 -2.21
N ILE A 500 -36.74 13.64 -0.91
CA ILE A 500 -37.38 14.51 0.09
C ILE A 500 -36.69 15.87 0.16
N ARG A 501 -35.35 15.92 0.28
CA ARG A 501 -34.59 17.18 0.28
C ARG A 501 -34.76 17.99 -1.02
N ALA A 502 -34.89 17.31 -2.16
CA ALA A 502 -35.14 17.97 -3.43
C ALA A 502 -36.57 18.53 -3.53
N THR A 503 -37.54 17.97 -2.79
CA THR A 503 -38.94 18.42 -2.77
C THR A 503 -39.27 19.39 -1.65
N SER A 504 -38.52 19.40 -0.53
CA SER A 504 -38.77 20.28 0.62
C SER A 504 -38.26 21.71 0.44
N GLY A 505 -37.50 21.99 -0.63
CA GLY A 505 -37.03 23.35 -0.92
C GLY A 505 -36.02 23.90 0.10
N ASP A 506 -35.45 23.05 0.96
CA ASP A 506 -34.41 23.46 1.91
C ASP A 506 -33.09 23.75 1.18
N TYR A 507 -32.98 24.97 0.65
CA TYR A 507 -31.71 25.68 0.56
C TYR A 507 -31.33 26.14 1.97
N GLU A 508 -30.99 25.21 2.85
CA GLU A 508 -30.14 25.57 3.98
C GLU A 508 -28.76 25.90 3.42
N GLU A 509 -28.45 27.19 3.47
CA GLU A 509 -27.15 27.78 3.22
C GLU A 509 -26.13 27.13 4.16
N LYS A 510 -25.51 26.03 3.70
CA LYS A 510 -24.29 25.52 4.30
C LYS A 510 -23.19 26.55 4.04
N LYS A 511 -23.06 27.52 4.94
CA LYS A 511 -21.77 28.13 5.25
C LYS A 511 -20.81 27.00 5.63
N GLY A 512 -19.90 26.68 4.71
CA GLY A 512 -18.86 25.66 4.88
C GLY A 512 -18.76 24.73 3.67
N HIS A 513 -17.78 25.02 2.81
CA HIS A 513 -17.22 24.10 1.81
C HIS A 513 -18.18 23.66 0.69
N GLY A 514 -18.48 24.59 -0.22
CA GLY A 514 -19.21 24.33 -1.45
C GLY A 514 -18.33 23.73 -2.55
N ASN A 515 -18.51 22.44 -2.83
CA ASN A 515 -18.45 21.92 -4.19
C ASN A 515 -19.89 21.93 -4.73
N VAL A 516 -20.25 22.98 -5.45
CA VAL A 516 -21.54 23.08 -6.15
C VAL A 516 -21.42 22.34 -7.48
N ILE A 517 -22.06 21.18 -7.59
CA ILE A 517 -22.23 20.47 -8.86
C ILE A 517 -23.68 20.69 -9.33
N SER A 518 -23.85 21.53 -10.34
CA SER A 518 -25.13 21.71 -11.04
C SER A 518 -25.43 20.50 -11.93
N LYS A 519 -26.72 20.24 -12.15
CA LYS A 519 -27.33 19.05 -12.78
C LYS A 519 -26.96 18.78 -14.27
N GLY A 520 -25.87 19.32 -14.79
CA GLY A 520 -25.41 19.14 -16.18
C GLY A 520 -24.30 18.11 -16.42
N LYS A 521 -23.77 17.43 -15.38
CA LYS A 521 -22.52 16.65 -15.46
C LYS A 521 -22.69 15.12 -15.41
N ILE A 522 -23.74 14.57 -16.02
CA ILE A 522 -24.01 13.11 -16.01
C ILE A 522 -23.27 12.34 -17.13
N PHE A 523 -22.49 13.02 -17.99
CA PHE A 523 -21.77 12.35 -19.10
C PHE A 523 -20.29 12.76 -19.27
N LEU A 524 -19.61 13.25 -18.23
CA LEU A 524 -18.23 13.76 -18.34
C LEU A 524 -17.29 13.37 -17.18
N ASP A 525 -17.56 12.28 -16.45
CA ASP A 525 -16.66 11.78 -15.39
C ASP A 525 -15.51 10.88 -15.92
N MET A 526 -15.19 10.97 -17.23
CA MET A 526 -13.99 10.37 -17.83
C MET A 526 -12.93 11.39 -18.27
N GLU A 527 -13.18 12.70 -18.11
CA GLU A 527 -12.22 13.76 -18.47
C GLU A 527 -11.86 14.63 -17.27
N MET A 528 -10.95 14.17 -16.38
CA MET A 528 -10.27 15.09 -15.47
C MET A 528 -8.85 14.61 -15.16
N ASN A 529 -7.85 15.21 -15.81
CA ASN A 529 -6.74 15.90 -15.11
C ASN A 529 -5.89 16.72 -16.12
N VAL A 530 -6.39 17.88 -16.59
CA VAL A 530 -5.60 18.76 -17.49
C VAL A 530 -5.53 20.23 -17.04
N ASN A 531 -6.34 20.72 -16.10
CA ASN A 531 -6.34 22.17 -15.74
C ASN A 531 -6.16 22.49 -14.25
N GLY A 532 -5.61 21.57 -13.44
CA GLY A 532 -5.53 21.73 -11.98
C GLY A 532 -4.51 22.76 -11.45
N ILE A 533 -3.69 23.40 -12.28
CA ILE A 533 -2.53 24.18 -11.79
C ILE A 533 -2.69 25.71 -11.91
N ILE A 534 -3.67 26.24 -12.67
CA ILE A 534 -3.65 27.67 -13.04
C ILE A 534 -4.83 28.49 -12.45
N GLY A 535 -5.88 27.83 -11.93
CA GLY A 535 -7.09 28.52 -11.47
C GLY A 535 -7.12 28.93 -9.99
N ASN A 536 -6.27 28.35 -9.13
CA ASN A 536 -6.48 28.42 -7.68
C ASN A 536 -5.79 29.60 -6.98
N LYS A 537 -4.96 30.38 -7.68
CA LYS A 537 -4.25 31.53 -7.09
C LYS A 537 -5.16 32.75 -6.89
N LYS A 538 -6.12 32.99 -7.80
CA LYS A 538 -6.95 34.21 -7.79
C LYS A 538 -8.16 34.17 -6.85
N ASN A 539 -8.73 32.99 -6.61
CA ASN A 539 -9.91 32.88 -5.73
C ASN A 539 -9.54 32.91 -4.24
N ASN A 540 -8.33 32.49 -3.88
CA ASN A 540 -7.89 32.55 -2.48
C ASN A 540 -7.48 33.98 -2.08
N GLU A 541 -6.78 34.74 -2.93
CA GLU A 541 -6.41 36.13 -2.58
C GLU A 541 -7.62 37.04 -2.31
N ILE A 542 -8.74 36.87 -3.04
CA ILE A 542 -9.95 37.69 -2.87
C ILE A 542 -10.72 37.32 -1.59
N VAL A 543 -10.75 36.03 -1.22
CA VAL A 543 -11.44 35.56 -0.01
C VAL A 543 -10.67 35.95 1.26
N PHE A 544 -9.33 35.89 1.23
CA PHE A 544 -8.49 36.30 2.37
C PHE A 544 -8.49 37.81 2.62
N GLU A 545 -8.67 38.65 1.58
CA GLU A 545 -8.76 40.11 1.75
C GLU A 545 -10.13 40.57 2.31
N GLU A 546 -11.22 39.87 1.98
CA GLU A 546 -12.56 40.17 2.50
C GLU A 546 -12.76 39.71 3.96
N ASP A 547 -12.18 38.57 4.35
CA ASP A 547 -12.30 38.07 5.72
C ASP A 547 -11.45 38.90 6.71
N ASN A 548 -10.25 39.33 6.32
CA ASN A 548 -9.44 40.24 7.14
C ASN A 548 -10.07 41.63 7.32
N LYS A 549 -10.79 42.15 6.30
CA LYS A 549 -11.54 43.41 6.44
C LYS A 549 -12.74 43.28 7.37
N LYS A 550 -13.44 42.13 7.37
CA LYS A 550 -14.58 41.88 8.26
C LYS A 550 -14.17 41.64 9.72
N GLU A 551 -13.00 41.05 9.96
CA GLU A 551 -12.47 40.88 11.32
C GLU A 551 -11.94 42.18 11.91
N ALA A 552 -11.24 43.01 11.12
CA ALA A 552 -10.80 44.34 11.55
C ALA A 552 -12.00 45.25 11.91
N GLN A 553 -13.08 45.21 11.11
CA GLN A 553 -14.28 46.00 11.35
C GLN A 553 -15.09 45.53 12.57
N LYS A 554 -15.02 44.24 12.92
CA LYS A 554 -15.63 43.71 14.16
C LYS A 554 -14.81 44.04 15.41
N ALA A 555 -13.48 44.10 15.30
CA ALA A 555 -12.60 44.47 16.40
C ALA A 555 -12.80 45.95 16.78
N ASP A 556 -12.89 46.85 15.79
CA ASP A 556 -13.12 48.29 16.01
C ASP A 556 -14.48 48.57 16.68
N ILE A 557 -15.56 47.90 16.24
CA ILE A 557 -16.90 48.04 16.85
C ILE A 557 -16.91 47.52 18.30
N SER A 558 -16.18 46.44 18.59
CA SER A 558 -16.08 45.90 19.96
C SER A 558 -15.30 46.82 20.91
N MET A 559 -14.29 47.54 20.41
CA MET A 559 -13.52 48.52 21.19
C MET A 559 -14.30 49.81 21.43
N GLU A 560 -15.15 50.26 20.49
CA GLU A 560 -16.05 51.40 20.70
C GLU A 560 -17.13 51.08 21.74
N GLU A 561 -17.77 49.90 21.68
CA GLU A 561 -18.78 49.49 22.68
C GLU A 561 -18.19 49.30 24.09
N GLU A 562 -16.92 48.86 24.20
CA GLU A 562 -16.24 48.71 25.49
C GLU A 562 -15.79 50.06 26.09
N ASN A 563 -15.46 51.04 25.24
CA ASN A 563 -15.14 52.41 25.66
C ASN A 563 -16.39 53.23 26.04
N GLU A 564 -17.53 53.03 25.37
CA GLU A 564 -18.81 53.65 25.76
C GLU A 564 -19.31 53.11 27.12
N LYS A 565 -19.18 51.81 27.38
CA LYS A 565 -19.52 51.21 28.69
C LYS A 565 -18.59 51.69 29.81
N LYS A 566 -17.32 51.96 29.51
CA LYS A 566 -16.37 52.56 30.47
C LYS A 566 -16.71 54.03 30.78
N CYS A 567 -17.16 54.81 29.79
CA CYS A 567 -17.57 56.20 30.02
C CYS A 567 -18.89 56.31 30.80
N GLN A 568 -19.85 55.41 30.59
CA GLN A 568 -21.10 55.38 31.37
C GLN A 568 -20.91 54.94 32.83
N ASN A 569 -19.93 54.09 33.13
CA ASN A 569 -19.60 53.69 34.51
C ASN A 569 -18.79 54.73 35.31
N ILE A 570 -18.21 55.73 34.64
CA ILE A 570 -17.49 56.83 35.31
C ILE A 570 -18.46 57.97 35.68
N MET A 571 -19.57 58.17 34.96
CA MET A 571 -20.58 59.18 35.30
C MET A 571 -21.57 58.77 36.41
N THR A 572 -21.62 57.50 36.82
CA THR A 572 -22.53 57.02 37.88
C THR A 572 -21.90 56.91 39.27
N ASN A 573 -20.61 57.27 39.42
CA ASN A 573 -19.88 57.23 40.70
C ASN A 573 -19.49 58.61 41.27
N GLU A 574 -20.06 59.70 40.75
CA GLU A 574 -19.98 61.03 41.37
C GLU A 574 -21.40 61.63 41.54
N ILE A 575 -22.19 61.05 42.46
CA ILE A 575 -23.23 61.73 43.27
C ILE A 575 -23.27 61.09 44.65
#